data_AF-A0A9D4NF22-F1
#
_entry.id   AF-A0A9D4NF22-F1
#
_cell.length_a   1.000
_cell.length_b   1.000
_cell.length_c   1.000
_cell.angle_alpha   90.00
_cell.angle_beta   90.00
_cell.angle_gamma   90.00
#
_symmetry.space_group_name_H-M   'P 1'
#
loop_
_entity.id
_entity.type
_entity.pdbx_description
1 polymer ?
#
loop_
_entity_poly.entity_id
_entity_poly.type
_entity_poly.pdbx_seq_one_letter_code
_entity_poly.pdbx_strand_id
1 'polypeptide(L)'
;MKLFKASLVKYKFKSNEIQSRLKDLKFTENHYDWKLKVKDNEIERLKVQLFANNEIIMKAKNNEKELKEAKASNDYLQSLQSDSTKIELELFDTISQTYSMATVECVMNLTDLKVPSEKVGEVIRTVALLCGKTVSRVPAPSTVNRFVDSKIALAHKHIASKVTKEMETTLYTDETRKFGKCV
;
A
#
# COMPACT_ATOMS: atom_id res chain seq x y z
N MET A 1 102.89 42.80 -14.53
CA MET A 1 102.68 41.43 -13.96
C MET A 1 101.63 41.33 -12.84
N LYS A 2 101.50 42.30 -11.91
CA LYS A 2 100.53 42.22 -10.78
C LYS A 2 99.04 42.22 -11.19
N LEU A 3 98.67 43.00 -12.21
CA LEU A 3 97.28 43.09 -12.70
C LEU A 3 96.75 41.75 -13.26
N PHE A 4 97.61 40.98 -13.92
CA PHE A 4 97.24 39.69 -14.51
C PHE A 4 96.91 38.64 -13.45
N LYS A 5 97.69 38.60 -12.36
CA LYS A 5 97.44 37.73 -11.19
C LYS A 5 96.13 38.07 -10.48
N ALA A 6 95.80 39.35 -10.31
CA ALA A 6 94.54 39.78 -9.69
C ALA A 6 93.31 39.38 -10.53
N SER A 7 93.42 39.44 -11.86
CA SER A 7 92.35 39.00 -12.77
C SER A 7 92.11 37.48 -12.69
N LEU A 8 93.19 36.69 -12.63
CA LEU A 8 93.15 35.23 -12.48
C LEU A 8 92.49 34.79 -11.16
N VAL A 9 92.76 35.51 -10.07
CA VAL A 9 92.13 35.25 -8.76
C VAL A 9 90.64 35.57 -8.80
N LYS A 10 90.24 36.70 -9.39
CA LYS A 10 88.81 37.03 -9.59
C LYS A 10 88.10 35.98 -10.45
N TYR A 11 88.75 35.51 -11.51
CA TYR A 11 88.18 34.49 -12.40
C TYR A 11 87.99 33.15 -11.68
N LYS A 12 88.98 32.70 -10.90
CA LYS A 12 88.86 31.49 -10.06
C LYS A 12 87.74 31.62 -9.03
N PHE A 13 87.63 32.77 -8.36
CA PHE A 13 86.57 33.01 -7.38
C PHE A 13 85.19 32.91 -8.02
N LYS A 14 85.00 33.57 -9.17
CA LYS A 14 83.74 33.54 -9.93
C LYS A 14 83.41 32.14 -10.47
N SER A 15 84.43 31.39 -10.91
CA SER A 15 84.28 29.99 -11.34
C SER A 15 83.82 29.09 -10.20
N ASN A 16 84.37 29.26 -8.99
CA ASN A 16 83.97 28.49 -7.81
C ASN A 16 82.54 28.84 -7.37
N GLU A 17 82.15 30.11 -7.44
CA GLU A 17 80.79 30.57 -7.15
C GLU A 17 79.76 29.96 -8.11
N ILE A 18 80.07 29.92 -9.41
CA ILE A 18 79.24 29.27 -10.43
C ILE A 18 79.13 27.76 -10.15
N GLN A 19 80.22 27.09 -9.82
CA GLN A 19 80.20 25.65 -9.48
C GLN A 19 79.37 25.35 -8.23
N SER A 20 79.42 26.22 -7.21
CA SER A 20 78.58 26.08 -6.02
C SER A 20 77.09 26.20 -6.37
N ARG A 21 76.71 27.26 -7.10
CA ARG A 21 75.32 27.45 -7.53
C ARG A 21 74.80 26.30 -8.41
N LEU A 22 75.66 25.73 -9.24
CA LEU A 22 75.30 24.60 -10.09
C LEU A 22 75.04 23.32 -9.28
N LYS A 23 75.74 23.14 -8.15
CA LYS A 23 75.45 22.05 -7.20
C LYS A 23 74.12 22.28 -6.49
N ASP A 24 73.85 23.50 -6.04
CA ASP A 24 72.61 23.83 -5.35
C ASP A 24 71.40 23.66 -6.27
N LEU A 25 71.50 24.11 -7.54
CA LEU A 25 70.49 23.90 -8.56
C LEU A 25 70.20 22.42 -8.80
N LYS A 26 71.24 21.60 -8.99
CA LYS A 26 71.06 20.14 -9.15
C LYS A 26 70.41 19.48 -7.93
N PHE A 27 70.76 19.94 -6.72
CA PHE A 27 70.13 19.44 -5.51
C PHE A 27 68.64 19.80 -5.47
N THR A 28 68.29 21.03 -5.82
CA THR A 28 66.89 21.45 -5.88
C THR A 28 66.10 20.71 -6.96
N GLU A 29 66.68 20.52 -8.15
CA GLU A 29 66.09 19.77 -9.25
C GLU A 29 65.76 18.33 -8.82
N ASN A 30 66.73 17.63 -8.22
CA ASN A 30 66.52 16.28 -7.68
C ASN A 30 65.44 16.24 -6.58
N HIS A 31 65.37 17.29 -5.74
CA HIS A 31 64.36 17.39 -4.70
C HIS A 31 62.94 17.55 -5.27
N TYR A 32 62.78 18.38 -6.32
CA TYR A 32 61.50 18.54 -7.00
C TYR A 32 61.09 17.28 -7.76
N ASP A 33 62.02 16.61 -8.43
CA ASP A 33 61.78 15.33 -9.12
C ASP A 33 61.28 14.25 -8.15
N TRP A 34 61.92 14.15 -6.98
CA TRP A 34 61.47 13.23 -5.93
C TRP A 34 60.05 13.58 -5.45
N LYS A 35 59.74 14.86 -5.24
CA LYS A 35 58.38 15.30 -4.84
C LYS A 35 57.33 14.97 -5.91
N LEU A 36 57.66 15.17 -7.18
CA LEU A 36 56.79 14.83 -8.30
C LEU A 36 56.48 13.33 -8.30
N LYS A 37 57.51 12.49 -8.17
CA LYS A 37 57.37 11.04 -8.12
C LYS A 37 56.51 10.56 -6.94
N VAL A 38 56.63 11.19 -5.77
CA VAL A 38 55.76 10.90 -4.62
C VAL A 38 54.31 11.25 -4.94
N LYS A 39 54.06 12.39 -5.59
CA LYS A 39 52.72 12.82 -5.98
C LYS A 39 52.11 11.94 -7.05
N ASP A 40 52.89 11.48 -8.02
CA ASP A 40 52.43 10.52 -9.05
C ASP A 40 51.99 9.19 -8.43
N ASN A 41 52.76 8.66 -7.48
CA ASN A 41 52.40 7.46 -6.73
C ASN A 41 51.10 7.66 -5.91
N GLU A 42 50.91 8.85 -5.34
CA GLU A 42 49.69 9.19 -4.60
C GLU A 42 48.47 9.26 -5.52
N ILE A 43 48.63 9.84 -6.72
CA ILE A 43 47.59 9.88 -7.75
C ILE A 43 47.21 8.47 -8.20
N GLU A 44 48.17 7.58 -8.44
CA GLU A 44 47.87 6.19 -8.81
C GLU A 44 47.10 5.45 -7.71
N ARG A 45 47.50 5.61 -6.45
CA ARG A 45 46.76 5.02 -5.32
C ARG A 45 45.32 5.52 -5.27
N LEU A 46 45.11 6.83 -5.42
CA LEU A 46 43.78 7.42 -5.42
C LEU A 46 42.93 6.92 -6.60
N LYS A 47 43.51 6.73 -7.79
CA LYS A 47 42.81 6.16 -8.95
C LYS A 47 42.33 4.74 -8.68
N VAL A 48 43.18 3.88 -8.10
CA VAL A 48 42.81 2.49 -7.75
C VAL A 48 41.68 2.48 -6.72
N GLN A 49 41.76 3.33 -5.70
CA GLN A 49 40.73 3.42 -4.67
C GLN A 49 39.39 3.95 -5.22
N LEU A 50 39.43 4.92 -6.13
CA LEU A 50 38.25 5.45 -6.78
C LEU A 50 37.56 4.39 -7.67
N PHE A 51 38.34 3.56 -8.37
CA PHE A 51 37.80 2.44 -9.14
C PHE A 51 37.07 1.42 -8.23
N ALA A 52 37.69 1.02 -7.12
CA ALA A 52 37.08 0.10 -6.16
C ALA A 52 35.78 0.67 -5.55
N ASN A 53 35.76 1.97 -5.22
CA ASN A 53 34.56 2.62 -4.71
C ASN A 53 33.42 2.65 -5.74
N ASN A 54 33.73 2.86 -7.01
CA ASN A 54 32.71 2.83 -8.07
C ASN A 54 32.08 1.45 -8.23
N GLU A 55 32.84 0.36 -8.11
CA GLU A 55 32.28 -1.00 -8.12
C GLU A 55 31.32 -1.24 -6.95
N ILE A 56 31.68 -0.76 -5.75
CA ILE A 56 30.82 -0.87 -4.56
C ILE A 56 29.50 -0.10 -4.78
N ILE A 57 29.58 1.11 -5.34
CA ILE A 57 28.39 1.92 -5.66
C ILE A 57 27.48 1.20 -6.66
N MET A 58 28.05 0.57 -7.69
CA MET A 58 27.28 -0.19 -8.68
C MET A 58 26.58 -1.40 -8.05
N LYS A 59 27.28 -2.15 -7.19
CA LYS A 59 26.68 -3.27 -6.44
C LYS A 59 25.56 -2.80 -5.52
N ALA A 60 25.76 -1.69 -4.81
CA ALA A 60 24.73 -1.14 -3.92
C ALA A 60 23.46 -0.75 -4.69
N LYS A 61 23.59 -0.14 -5.88
CA LYS A 61 22.44 0.20 -6.74
C LYS A 61 21.68 -1.03 -7.24
N ASN A 62 22.37 -2.10 -7.61
CA ASN A 62 21.72 -3.35 -7.99
C ASN A 62 20.97 -3.97 -6.82
N ASN A 63 21.59 -4.06 -5.64
CA ASN A 63 20.94 -4.59 -4.45
C ASN A 63 19.70 -3.76 -4.05
N GLU A 64 19.73 -2.44 -4.22
CA GLU A 64 18.57 -1.58 -3.96
C GLU A 64 17.41 -1.90 -4.92
N LYS A 65 17.72 -2.18 -6.18
CA LYS A 65 16.72 -2.58 -7.18
C LYS A 65 16.10 -3.93 -6.83
N GLU A 66 16.92 -4.92 -6.51
CA GLU A 66 16.46 -6.25 -6.08
C GLU A 66 15.60 -6.16 -4.81
N LEU A 67 15.99 -5.30 -3.85
CA LEU A 67 15.21 -5.08 -2.64
C LEU A 67 13.83 -4.46 -2.95
N LYS A 68 13.74 -3.52 -3.90
CA LYS A 68 12.46 -2.95 -4.33
C LYS A 68 11.56 -4.00 -4.99
N GLU A 69 12.12 -4.84 -5.86
CA GLU A 69 11.39 -5.93 -6.52
C GLU A 69 10.90 -6.97 -5.49
N ALA A 70 11.76 -7.35 -4.54
CA ALA A 70 11.40 -8.28 -3.46
C ALA A 70 10.31 -7.70 -2.54
N LYS A 71 10.37 -6.40 -2.22
CA LYS A 71 9.31 -5.71 -1.46
C LYS A 71 7.98 -5.71 -2.22
N ALA A 72 7.99 -5.32 -3.49
CA ALA A 72 6.78 -5.33 -4.31
C ALA A 72 6.15 -6.73 -4.42
N SER A 73 6.99 -7.78 -4.55
CA SER A 73 6.54 -9.17 -4.54
C SER A 73 5.94 -9.56 -3.19
N ASN A 74 6.56 -9.16 -2.08
CA ASN A 74 6.04 -9.42 -0.74
C ASN A 74 4.69 -8.71 -0.50
N ASP A 75 4.58 -7.44 -0.88
CA ASP A 75 3.32 -6.67 -0.76
C ASP A 75 2.18 -7.34 -1.57
N TYR A 76 2.49 -7.86 -2.76
CA TYR A 76 1.54 -8.62 -3.57
C TYR A 76 1.14 -9.95 -2.90
N LEU A 77 2.08 -10.69 -2.32
CA LEU A 77 1.77 -11.92 -1.62
C LEU A 77 0.95 -11.65 -0.34
N GLN A 78 1.23 -10.56 0.37
CA GLN A 78 0.45 -10.13 1.53
C GLN A 78 -0.97 -9.72 1.15
N SER A 79 -1.17 -9.07 0.00
CA SER A 79 -2.53 -8.74 -0.46
C SER A 79 -3.34 -9.99 -0.78
N LEU A 80 -2.75 -10.98 -1.47
CA LEU A 80 -3.37 -12.28 -1.69
C LEU A 80 -3.67 -13.01 -0.38
N GLN A 81 -2.76 -12.93 0.60
CA GLN A 81 -2.97 -13.52 1.90
C GLN A 81 -4.12 -12.82 2.65
N SER A 82 -4.23 -11.50 2.56
CA SER A 82 -5.32 -10.70 3.16
C SER A 82 -6.69 -11.06 2.57
N ASP A 83 -6.75 -11.31 1.27
CA ASP A 83 -7.97 -11.75 0.58
C ASP A 83 -8.35 -13.20 0.96
N SER A 84 -7.35 -14.06 1.19
CA SER A 84 -7.55 -15.47 1.60
C SER A 84 -7.81 -15.67 3.11
N THR A 85 -7.49 -14.68 3.96
CA THR A 85 -7.56 -14.81 5.43
C THR A 85 -8.90 -14.41 6.03
N LYS A 86 -9.81 -13.79 5.26
CA LYS A 86 -11.24 -13.75 5.63
C LYS A 86 -11.90 -15.08 5.30
N ILE A 87 -11.39 -16.14 5.94
CA ILE A 87 -11.96 -17.48 5.91
C ILE A 87 -13.34 -17.42 6.56
N GLU A 88 -13.54 -16.58 7.58
CA GLU A 88 -14.81 -16.47 8.28
C GLU A 88 -15.67 -15.31 7.74
N LEU A 89 -16.88 -15.65 7.27
CA LEU A 89 -17.92 -14.72 6.87
C LEU A 89 -18.77 -14.36 8.09
N GLU A 90 -18.55 -13.14 8.60
CA GLU A 90 -19.32 -12.60 9.71
C GLU A 90 -20.72 -12.16 9.24
N LEU A 91 -21.72 -13.01 9.48
CA LEU A 91 -23.12 -12.71 9.17
C LEU A 91 -23.90 -12.12 10.35
N PHE A 92 -23.39 -12.35 11.56
CA PHE A 92 -24.00 -11.99 12.83
C PHE A 92 -23.00 -11.18 13.65
N ASP A 93 -23.40 -9.97 14.04
CA ASP A 93 -22.61 -9.12 14.92
C ASP A 93 -22.86 -9.56 16.37
N THR A 94 -21.80 -10.02 17.03
CA THR A 94 -21.85 -10.51 18.42
C THR A 94 -22.03 -9.37 19.43
N ILE A 95 -21.65 -8.14 19.08
CA ILE A 95 -21.76 -6.97 19.96
C ILE A 95 -23.20 -6.47 19.98
N SER A 96 -23.79 -6.22 18.82
CA SER A 96 -25.19 -5.76 18.71
C SER A 96 -26.21 -6.91 18.83
N GLN A 97 -25.76 -8.16 18.79
CA GLN A 97 -26.62 -9.36 18.69
C GLN A 97 -27.61 -9.32 17.53
N THR A 98 -27.23 -8.68 16.42
CA THR A 98 -28.08 -8.55 15.23
C THR A 98 -27.42 -9.13 13.98
N TYR A 99 -28.27 -9.54 13.03
CA TYR A 99 -27.80 -9.89 11.69
C TYR A 99 -27.62 -8.63 10.86
N SER A 100 -26.57 -8.61 10.04
CA SER A 100 -26.36 -7.52 9.07
C SER A 100 -27.55 -7.39 8.12
N MET A 101 -27.88 -6.16 7.73
CA MET A 101 -28.99 -5.89 6.80
C MET A 101 -28.85 -6.64 5.47
N ALA A 102 -27.61 -6.79 4.96
CA ALA A 102 -27.35 -7.57 3.75
C ALA A 102 -27.71 -9.06 3.93
N THR A 103 -27.50 -9.61 5.13
CA THR A 103 -27.90 -10.98 5.47
C THR A 103 -29.42 -11.12 5.52
N VAL A 104 -30.11 -10.14 6.10
CA VAL A 104 -31.58 -10.12 6.19
C VAL A 104 -32.19 -10.06 4.79
N GLU A 105 -31.68 -9.18 3.92
CA GLU A 105 -32.11 -9.07 2.53
C GLU A 105 -31.87 -10.37 1.75
N CYS A 106 -30.69 -10.98 1.89
CA CYS A 106 -30.38 -12.27 1.27
C CYS A 106 -31.37 -13.35 1.70
N VAL A 107 -31.68 -13.45 2.99
CA VAL A 107 -32.68 -14.39 3.51
C VAL A 107 -34.06 -14.13 2.90
N MET A 108 -34.51 -12.86 2.84
CA MET A 108 -35.79 -12.52 2.22
C MET A 108 -35.86 -12.91 0.74
N ASN A 109 -34.78 -12.70 0.00
CA ASN A 109 -34.68 -13.08 -1.41
C ASN A 109 -34.71 -14.60 -1.60
N LEU A 110 -34.05 -15.36 -0.72
CA LEU A 110 -34.12 -16.82 -0.74
C LEU A 110 -35.56 -17.32 -0.48
N THR A 111 -36.29 -16.69 0.43
CA THR A 111 -37.70 -17.04 0.68
C THR A 111 -38.60 -16.68 -0.51
N ASP A 112 -38.33 -15.58 -1.20
CA ASP A 112 -39.05 -15.19 -2.43
C ASP A 112 -38.85 -16.23 -3.56
N LEU A 113 -37.65 -16.84 -3.63
CA LEU A 113 -37.32 -17.98 -4.49
C LEU A 113 -37.92 -19.31 -4.03
N LYS A 114 -38.85 -19.29 -3.07
CA LYS A 114 -39.56 -20.46 -2.51
C LYS A 114 -38.65 -21.47 -1.80
N VAL A 115 -37.48 -21.04 -1.30
CA VAL A 115 -36.66 -21.87 -0.43
C VAL A 115 -37.38 -22.02 0.93
N PRO A 116 -37.61 -23.25 1.43
CA PRO A 116 -38.23 -23.45 2.75
C PRO A 116 -37.37 -22.83 3.87
N SER A 117 -38.00 -22.19 4.86
CA SER A 117 -37.30 -21.53 5.98
C SER A 117 -36.33 -22.43 6.73
N GLU A 118 -36.61 -23.73 6.79
CA GLU A 118 -35.74 -24.75 7.41
C GLU A 118 -34.42 -24.95 6.65
N LYS A 119 -34.43 -24.73 5.33
CA LYS A 119 -33.31 -25.00 4.42
C LYS A 119 -32.47 -23.77 4.10
N VAL A 120 -32.95 -22.57 4.41
CA VAL A 120 -32.21 -21.31 4.18
C VAL A 120 -30.82 -21.33 4.84
N GLY A 121 -30.72 -21.79 6.09
CA GLY A 121 -29.43 -21.86 6.79
C GLY A 121 -28.47 -22.93 6.24
N GLU A 122 -28.99 -23.97 5.58
CA GLU A 122 -28.17 -24.96 4.88
C GLU A 122 -27.65 -24.36 3.56
N VAL A 123 -28.52 -23.71 2.79
CA VAL A 123 -28.16 -23.04 1.53
C VAL A 123 -27.05 -22.02 1.73
N ILE A 124 -27.16 -21.16 2.76
CA ILE A 124 -26.13 -20.17 3.09
C ILE A 124 -24.78 -20.86 3.41
N ARG A 125 -24.80 -21.97 4.14
CA ARG A 125 -23.58 -22.73 4.47
C ARG A 125 -22.95 -23.36 3.23
N THR A 126 -23.74 -23.97 2.36
CA THR A 126 -23.24 -24.61 1.15
C THR A 126 -22.64 -23.58 0.19
N VAL A 127 -23.30 -22.44 0.00
CA VAL A 127 -22.79 -21.36 -0.85
C VAL A 127 -21.51 -20.75 -0.27
N ALA A 128 -21.47 -20.50 1.04
CA ALA A 128 -20.26 -20.00 1.69
C ALA A 128 -19.08 -20.98 1.55
N LEU A 129 -19.34 -22.28 1.70
CA LEU A 129 -18.33 -23.31 1.52
C LEU A 129 -17.79 -23.38 0.09
N LEU A 130 -18.65 -23.23 -0.92
CA LEU A 130 -18.24 -23.14 -2.33
C LEU A 130 -17.35 -21.91 -2.59
N CYS A 131 -17.58 -20.83 -1.85
CA CYS A 131 -16.74 -19.63 -1.88
C CYS A 131 -15.48 -19.74 -1.00
N GLY A 132 -15.19 -20.90 -0.41
CA GLY A 132 -14.04 -21.10 0.47
C GLY A 132 -14.16 -20.39 1.83
N LYS A 133 -15.38 -20.02 2.24
CA LYS A 133 -15.65 -19.31 3.49
C LYS A 133 -16.40 -20.18 4.50
N THR A 134 -16.01 -20.10 5.77
CA THR A 134 -16.75 -20.61 6.92
C THR A 134 -17.72 -19.53 7.41
N VAL A 135 -18.88 -19.94 7.93
CA VAL A 135 -19.91 -19.00 8.41
C VAL A 135 -19.94 -19.08 9.93
N SER A 136 -19.85 -17.94 10.61
CA SER A 136 -19.85 -17.88 12.07
C SER A 136 -21.18 -18.35 12.67
N ARG A 137 -22.29 -17.77 12.22
CA ARG A 137 -23.65 -18.09 12.67
C ARG A 137 -24.67 -17.90 11.56
N VAL A 138 -25.48 -18.93 11.33
CA VAL A 138 -26.63 -18.87 10.40
C VAL A 138 -27.94 -18.60 11.14
N PRO A 139 -28.89 -17.89 10.49
CA PRO A 139 -30.21 -17.67 11.07
C PRO A 139 -30.94 -19.00 11.26
N ALA A 140 -31.53 -19.18 12.44
CA ALA A 140 -32.40 -20.31 12.72
C ALA A 140 -33.73 -20.17 11.97
N PRO A 141 -34.47 -21.26 11.72
CA PRO A 141 -35.75 -21.20 10.99
C PRO A 141 -36.75 -20.21 11.59
N SER A 142 -36.81 -20.11 12.93
CA SER A 142 -37.65 -19.13 13.62
C SER A 142 -37.23 -17.68 13.36
N THR A 143 -35.93 -17.43 13.22
CA THR A 143 -35.39 -16.11 12.88
C THR A 143 -35.71 -15.75 11.43
N VAL A 144 -35.61 -16.71 10.52
CA VAL A 144 -36.00 -16.55 9.11
C VAL A 144 -37.48 -16.17 9.00
N ASN A 145 -38.37 -16.88 9.71
CA ASN A 145 -39.80 -16.56 9.73
C ASN A 145 -40.05 -15.15 10.26
N ARG A 146 -39.36 -14.74 11.33
CA ARG A 146 -39.47 -13.38 11.87
C ARG A 146 -39.06 -12.31 10.85
N PHE A 147 -38.06 -12.55 10.01
CA PHE A 147 -37.71 -11.63 8.92
C PHE A 147 -38.85 -11.52 7.90
N VAL A 148 -39.44 -12.65 7.51
CA VAL A 148 -40.58 -12.69 6.58
C VAL A 148 -41.80 -11.98 7.16
N ASP A 149 -42.12 -12.23 8.43
CA ASP A 149 -43.23 -11.56 9.12
C ASP A 149 -43.00 -10.05 9.20
N SER A 150 -41.76 -9.62 9.43
CA SER A 150 -41.38 -8.20 9.43
C SER A 150 -41.56 -7.56 8.06
N LYS A 151 -41.22 -8.28 6.97
CA LYS A 151 -41.48 -7.85 5.59
C LYS A 151 -42.97 -7.67 5.33
N ILE A 152 -43.80 -8.64 5.74
CA ILE A 152 -45.26 -8.58 5.59
C ILE A 152 -45.85 -7.42 6.40
N ALA A 153 -45.41 -7.25 7.65
CA ALA A 153 -45.87 -6.16 8.52
C ALA A 153 -45.56 -4.78 7.92
N LEU A 154 -44.36 -4.59 7.36
CA LEU A 154 -43.98 -3.36 6.65
C LEU A 154 -44.82 -3.16 5.39
N ALA A 155 -45.04 -4.22 4.60
CA ALA A 155 -45.91 -4.16 3.43
C ALA A 155 -47.34 -3.75 3.81
N HIS A 156 -47.91 -4.35 4.86
CA HIS A 156 -49.22 -3.97 5.39
C HIS A 156 -49.27 -2.52 5.86
N LYS A 157 -48.23 -2.03 6.56
CA LYS A 157 -48.15 -0.62 6.98
C LYS A 157 -48.10 0.34 5.78
N HIS A 158 -47.38 -0.02 4.72
CA HIS A 158 -47.34 0.77 3.49
C HIS A 158 -48.67 0.74 2.74
N ILE A 159 -49.33 -0.41 2.66
CA ILE A 159 -50.67 -0.54 2.07
C ILE A 159 -51.67 0.29 2.87
N ALA A 160 -51.72 0.11 4.20
CA ALA A 160 -52.65 0.84 5.07
C ALA A 160 -52.49 2.37 4.96
N SER A 161 -51.25 2.86 4.87
CA SER A 161 -50.97 4.30 4.70
C SER A 161 -51.30 4.84 3.31
N LYS A 162 -51.32 4.01 2.27
CA LYS A 162 -51.82 4.38 0.94
C LYS A 162 -53.35 4.33 0.87
N VAL A 163 -53.96 3.26 1.39
CA VAL A 163 -55.43 3.08 1.42
C VAL A 163 -56.11 4.20 2.21
N THR A 164 -55.55 4.60 3.36
CA THR A 164 -56.10 5.71 4.15
C THR A 164 -55.92 7.09 3.51
N LYS A 165 -55.00 7.25 2.55
CA LYS A 165 -54.84 8.49 1.78
C LYS A 165 -55.74 8.57 0.56
N GLU A 166 -56.13 7.44 -0.02
CA GLU A 166 -57.00 7.38 -1.21
C GLU A 166 -58.49 7.19 -0.86
N MET A 167 -58.82 6.70 0.33
CA MET A 167 -60.19 6.59 0.82
C MET A 167 -60.64 7.84 1.61
N GLU A 168 -60.68 8.99 0.94
CA GLU A 168 -61.81 9.93 1.11
C GLU A 168 -62.90 9.59 0.08
N THR A 169 -63.17 8.31 -0.14
CA THR A 169 -64.36 7.89 -0.85
C THR A 169 -65.50 7.87 0.16
N THR A 170 -66.29 8.94 0.20
CA THR A 170 -67.60 8.96 0.85
C THR A 170 -68.38 7.75 0.37
N LEU A 171 -68.54 6.75 1.24
CA LEU A 171 -69.48 5.67 1.02
C LEU A 171 -70.88 6.29 1.16
N TYR A 172 -71.43 6.80 0.06
CA TYR A 172 -72.84 7.17 0.00
C TYR A 172 -73.65 5.89 0.13
N THR A 173 -74.04 5.57 1.37
CA THR A 173 -75.12 4.62 1.60
C THR A 173 -76.39 5.25 1.06
N ASP A 174 -76.95 4.69 0.00
CA ASP A 174 -78.23 5.07 -0.59
C ASP A 174 -79.39 4.65 0.34
N GLU A 175 -79.42 5.24 1.54
CA GLU A 175 -80.60 5.25 2.38
C GLU A 175 -81.58 6.29 1.82
N THR A 176 -82.36 5.86 0.83
CA THR A 176 -83.61 6.52 0.47
C THR A 176 -84.49 6.62 1.71
N ARG A 177 -84.56 7.83 2.33
CA ARG A 177 -85.52 8.13 3.39
C ARG A 177 -86.94 7.93 2.86
N LYS A 178 -87.54 6.78 3.16
CA LYS A 178 -88.99 6.60 3.08
C LYS A 178 -89.64 7.44 4.18
N PHE A 179 -89.91 8.71 3.89
CA PHE A 179 -90.84 9.51 4.67
C PHE A 179 -92.26 8.97 4.44
N GLY A 180 -92.71 8.06 5.30
CA GLY A 180 -94.13 7.80 5.50
C GLY A 180 -94.71 8.96 6.29
N LYS A 181 -95.56 9.79 5.67
CA LYS A 181 -96.47 10.66 6.40
C LYS A 181 -97.50 9.76 7.10
N CYS A 182 -97.54 9.79 8.43
CA CYS A 182 -98.69 9.32 9.18
C CYS A 182 -99.80 10.36 9.04
N VAL A 183 -100.91 9.98 8.40
CA VAL A 183 -102.23 10.62 8.56
C VAL A 183 -103.13 9.56 9.18
#